data_AF-W4SHR6-F1
#
_entry.id   AF-W4SHR6-F1
#
_cell.length_a   1.000
_cell.length_b   1.000
_cell.length_c   1.000
_cell.angle_alpha   90.00
_cell.angle_beta   90.00
_cell.angle_gamma   90.00
#
_symmetry.space_group_name_H-M   'P 1'
#
loop_
_entity.id
_entity.type
_entity.pdbx_description
1 polymer ?
#
loop_
_entity_poly.entity_id
_entity_poly.type
_entity_poly.pdbx_seq_one_letter_code
_entity_poly.pdbx_strand_id
1 'polypeptide(L)'
;MRNLIQSALPAACALLCSIALPAVAQRLQVQSPDARTQVEFSLRAGGVPTYRVLYRNKVVLDDAPLGLDLGRSDTLGKAMTLQGSTTETHDSRFALPVGKTRQARDHYRQLRVQLSDPKQRRLTVELRAYDDGVALRYVLPDAGEVRIRNELTGFAFPGDYACWSLNLGRFGTSHEGEYDAIAASSCARTICSSCRWYARPMPAAPRWRSPRRTCAIMPACISPAARMAAWACRRNYRHAWTTPRWPSALMPRAAISPRRGG
;
A
#
# COMPACT_ATOMS: atom_id res chain seq x y z
N MET A 1 7.27 73.13 40.66
CA MET A 1 8.57 72.56 40.25
C MET A 1 8.64 71.12 40.74
N ARG A 2 8.85 70.15 39.84
CA ARG A 2 9.50 68.83 40.03
C ARG A 2 8.90 67.85 41.08
N ASN A 3 8.78 66.55 40.87
CA ASN A 3 8.90 65.67 39.72
C ASN A 3 8.18 64.35 40.07
N LEU A 4 7.60 63.74 39.04
CA LEU A 4 7.13 62.36 38.93
C LEU A 4 8.17 61.32 39.35
N ILE A 5 7.77 60.26 40.08
CA ILE A 5 8.37 58.92 39.96
C ILE A 5 7.26 57.86 40.10
N GLN A 6 6.83 57.33 38.96
CA GLN A 6 6.02 56.11 38.83
C GLN A 6 6.95 54.90 38.81
N SER A 7 6.81 53.99 39.77
CA SER A 7 7.51 52.70 39.79
C SER A 7 6.77 51.69 38.91
N ALA A 8 7.29 51.46 37.71
CA ALA A 8 6.82 50.42 36.79
C ALA A 8 7.36 49.04 37.22
N LEU A 9 6.45 48.10 37.54
CA LEU A 9 6.79 46.68 37.63
C LEU A 9 6.95 46.11 36.21
N PRO A 10 8.06 45.43 35.88
CA PRO A 10 8.13 44.68 34.64
C PRO A 10 7.30 43.40 34.78
N ALA A 11 6.17 43.34 34.07
CA ALA A 11 5.41 42.12 33.88
C ALA A 11 6.27 41.12 33.08
N ALA A 12 6.91 40.19 33.78
CA ALA A 12 7.62 39.07 33.19
C ALA A 12 6.58 38.11 32.56
N CYS A 13 6.30 38.34 31.27
CA CYS A 13 5.54 37.42 30.43
C CYS A 13 6.39 36.15 30.22
N ALA A 14 6.23 35.17 31.11
CA ALA A 14 6.80 33.84 30.93
C ALA A 14 6.15 33.19 29.71
N LEU A 15 6.82 33.26 28.57
CA LEU A 15 6.49 32.52 27.36
C LEU A 15 6.63 31.02 27.69
N LEU A 16 5.54 30.36 28.09
CA LEU A 16 5.45 28.91 28.08
C LEU A 16 5.51 28.46 26.63
N CYS A 17 6.73 28.14 26.17
CA CYS A 17 6.96 27.50 24.90
C CYS A 17 6.49 26.05 25.03
N SER A 18 5.22 25.79 24.73
CA SER A 18 4.65 24.44 24.64
C SER A 18 5.41 23.68 23.55
N ILE A 19 6.38 22.86 23.96
CA ILE A 19 7.08 21.94 23.07
C ILE A 19 6.05 20.90 22.62
N ALA A 20 5.47 21.12 21.44
CA ALA A 20 4.64 20.13 20.78
C ALA A 20 5.54 18.97 20.34
N LEU A 21 5.61 17.93 21.17
CA LEU A 21 6.23 16.66 20.78
C LEU A 21 5.47 16.13 19.56
N PRO A 22 6.16 15.82 18.44
CA PRO A 22 5.49 15.22 17.30
C PRO A 22 4.90 13.89 17.74
N ALA A 23 3.59 13.73 17.58
CA ALA A 23 2.91 12.47 17.81
C ALA A 23 3.48 11.43 16.83
N VAL A 24 4.40 10.59 17.32
CA VAL A 24 4.90 9.44 16.55
C VAL A 24 3.71 8.50 16.38
N ALA A 25 3.29 8.28 15.15
CA ALA A 25 2.22 7.33 14.84
C ALA A 25 2.60 5.95 15.41
N GLN A 26 1.80 5.45 16.35
CA GLN A 26 2.06 4.16 16.99
C GLN A 26 2.03 3.05 15.95
N ARG A 27 3.15 2.33 15.81
CA ARG A 27 3.25 1.15 14.94
C ARG A 27 3.02 -0.11 15.75
N LEU A 28 2.07 -0.92 15.31
CA LEU A 28 1.92 -2.29 15.76
C LEU A 28 2.83 -3.17 14.90
N GLN A 29 3.44 -4.21 15.46
CA GLN A 29 4.40 -5.01 14.70
C GLN A 29 4.43 -6.46 15.17
N VAL A 30 4.80 -7.35 14.25
CA VAL A 30 5.14 -8.74 14.55
C VAL A 30 6.33 -9.18 13.71
N GLN A 31 7.21 -9.98 14.30
CA GLN A 31 8.38 -10.57 13.63
C GLN A 31 8.14 -12.06 13.39
N SER A 32 8.69 -12.59 12.31
CA SER A 32 8.73 -14.01 12.02
C SER A 32 9.37 -14.80 13.17
N PRO A 33 9.11 -16.11 13.26
CA PRO A 33 9.74 -16.96 14.26
C PRO A 33 11.28 -16.86 14.29
N ASP A 34 11.93 -16.72 13.13
CA ASP A 34 13.38 -16.52 13.02
C ASP A 34 13.86 -15.06 13.09
N ALA A 35 12.94 -14.12 13.35
CA ALA A 35 13.18 -12.68 13.43
C ALA A 35 13.77 -12.00 12.17
N ARG A 36 13.80 -12.67 11.01
CA ARG A 36 14.31 -12.07 9.77
C ARG A 36 13.26 -11.26 9.01
N THR A 37 11.98 -11.57 9.16
CA THR A 37 10.88 -10.87 8.49
C THR A 37 10.06 -10.13 9.54
N GLN A 38 9.74 -8.87 9.29
CA GLN A 38 8.89 -8.07 10.16
C GLN A 38 7.79 -7.42 9.33
N VAL A 39 6.58 -7.44 9.85
CA VAL A 39 5.46 -6.65 9.32
C VAL A 39 5.01 -5.66 10.37
N GLU A 40 4.87 -4.41 9.96
CA GLU A 40 4.39 -3.30 10.77
C GLU A 40 3.03 -2.84 10.23
N PHE A 41 2.14 -2.46 11.12
CA PHE A 41 0.86 -1.82 10.81
C PHE A 41 0.82 -0.42 11.44
N SER A 42 0.25 0.55 10.72
CA SER A 42 -0.03 1.87 11.27
C SER A 42 -1.24 2.53 10.62
N LEU A 43 -1.83 3.50 11.33
CA LEU A 43 -2.82 4.41 10.78
C LEU A 43 -2.12 5.73 10.39
N ARG A 44 -2.18 6.08 9.10
CA ARG A 44 -1.76 7.40 8.62
C ARG A 44 -2.83 8.46 8.89
N ALA A 45 -2.49 9.72 8.63
CA ALA A 45 -3.42 10.85 8.69
C ALA A 45 -4.74 10.53 7.97
N GLY A 46 -5.86 10.90 8.61
CA GLY A 46 -7.20 10.57 8.12
C GLY A 46 -7.61 9.11 8.32
N GLY A 47 -6.93 8.34 9.18
CA GLY A 47 -7.31 6.97 9.56
C GLY A 47 -7.17 5.98 8.40
N VAL A 48 -6.14 6.15 7.56
CA VAL A 48 -5.86 5.22 6.46
C VAL A 48 -4.94 4.10 6.99
N PRO A 49 -5.39 2.84 7.01
CA PRO A 49 -4.54 1.73 7.43
C PRO A 49 -3.44 1.49 6.41
N THR A 50 -2.24 1.24 6.92
CA THR A 50 -1.07 0.94 6.12
C THR A 50 -0.29 -0.20 6.73
N TYR A 51 0.46 -0.91 5.89
CA TYR A 51 1.42 -1.90 6.34
C TYR A 51 2.78 -1.69 5.70
N ARG A 52 3.83 -2.09 6.40
CA ARG A 52 5.23 -2.00 5.99
C ARG A 52 5.90 -3.34 6.24
N VAL A 53 6.79 -3.75 5.34
CA VAL A 53 7.48 -5.04 5.44
C VAL A 53 8.99 -4.82 5.44
N LEU A 54 9.66 -5.42 6.42
CA LEU A 54 11.11 -5.43 6.53
C LEU A 54 11.62 -6.87 6.40
N TYR A 55 12.74 -7.03 5.72
CA TYR A 55 13.50 -8.27 5.68
C TYR A 55 14.97 -8.01 6.05
N ARG A 56 15.40 -8.60 7.18
CA ARG A 56 16.70 -8.37 7.84
C ARG A 56 16.96 -6.87 8.00
N ASN A 57 16.01 -6.20 8.65
CA ASN A 57 16.01 -4.76 8.95
C ASN A 57 16.09 -3.83 7.73
N LYS A 58 15.83 -4.34 6.51
CA LYS A 58 15.72 -3.51 5.30
C LYS A 58 14.27 -3.48 4.83
N VAL A 59 13.80 -2.28 4.50
CA VAL A 59 12.46 -2.07 3.95
C VAL A 59 12.35 -2.77 2.59
N VAL A 60 11.35 -3.65 2.46
CA VAL A 60 10.97 -4.32 1.21
C VAL A 60 9.71 -3.69 0.64
N LEU A 61 8.74 -3.41 1.51
CA LEU A 61 7.57 -2.58 1.22
C LEU A 61 7.53 -1.46 2.24
N ASP A 62 7.51 -0.22 1.77
CA ASP A 62 7.24 0.98 2.57
C ASP A 62 5.74 1.10 2.89
N ASP A 63 5.30 2.09 3.67
CA ASP A 63 3.89 2.06 4.12
C ASP A 63 2.90 2.11 2.95
N ALA A 64 2.33 0.94 2.68
CA ALA A 64 1.45 0.63 1.58
C ALA A 64 0.01 0.65 2.08
N PRO A 65 -0.91 1.29 1.34
CA PRO A 65 -2.28 1.47 1.80
C PRO A 65 -3.05 0.15 1.83
N LEU A 66 -4.00 0.08 2.75
CA LEU A 66 -4.97 -0.99 2.87
C LEU A 66 -6.38 -0.41 2.77
N GLY A 67 -7.30 -1.18 2.19
CA GLY A 67 -8.70 -0.82 2.14
C GLY A 67 -9.51 -1.56 1.09
N LEU A 68 -10.83 -1.43 1.19
CA LEU A 68 -11.84 -1.97 0.31
C LEU A 68 -12.78 -0.86 -0.11
N ASP A 69 -12.98 -0.72 -1.41
CA ASP A 69 -13.97 0.16 -2.01
C ASP A 69 -15.27 -0.61 -2.21
N LEU A 70 -16.34 -0.17 -1.56
CA LEU A 70 -17.64 -0.82 -1.58
C LEU A 70 -18.59 -0.22 -2.64
N GLY A 71 -18.11 0.76 -3.43
CA GLY A 71 -18.93 1.48 -4.39
C GLY A 71 -19.72 2.63 -3.78
N ARG A 72 -20.39 3.44 -4.64
CA ARG A 72 -21.23 4.58 -4.23
C ARG A 72 -20.56 5.54 -3.22
N SER A 73 -19.26 5.79 -3.40
CA SER A 73 -18.42 6.61 -2.51
C SER A 73 -18.24 6.05 -1.09
N ASP A 74 -18.46 4.74 -0.91
CA ASP A 74 -18.29 4.05 0.36
C ASP A 74 -17.00 3.22 0.40
N THR A 75 -16.30 3.26 1.52
CA THR A 75 -14.96 2.66 1.65
C THR A 75 -14.72 2.18 3.07
N LEU A 76 -14.11 1.01 3.23
CA LEU A 76 -13.47 0.56 4.45
C LEU A 76 -11.96 0.74 4.28
N GLY A 77 -11.32 1.57 5.11
CA GLY A 77 -9.92 2.00 4.91
C GLY A 77 -9.70 3.52 4.89
N LYS A 78 -10.71 4.32 5.25
CA LYS A 78 -10.59 5.76 5.53
C LYS A 78 -11.30 6.09 6.84
N ALA A 79 -10.78 7.04 7.61
CA ALA A 79 -11.28 7.39 8.93
C ALA A 79 -11.41 6.17 9.87
N MET A 80 -10.55 5.17 9.70
CA MET A 80 -10.50 4.00 10.57
C MET A 80 -9.90 4.39 11.92
N THR A 81 -10.46 3.82 12.99
CA THR A 81 -9.97 3.95 14.35
C THR A 81 -9.55 2.58 14.87
N LEU A 82 -8.39 2.50 15.51
CA LEU A 82 -7.90 1.29 16.15
C LEU A 82 -8.77 0.94 17.35
N GLN A 83 -9.37 -0.26 17.32
CA GLN A 83 -10.18 -0.80 18.43
C GLN A 83 -9.35 -1.73 19.32
N GLY A 84 -8.37 -2.40 18.74
CA GLY A 84 -7.50 -3.31 19.47
C GLY A 84 -6.55 -4.05 18.53
N SER A 85 -5.64 -4.81 19.14
CA SER A 85 -4.79 -5.74 18.41
C SER A 85 -4.39 -6.91 19.28
N THR A 86 -4.23 -8.08 18.65
CA THR A 86 -3.70 -9.27 19.30
C THR A 86 -2.58 -9.90 18.47
N THR A 87 -1.68 -10.60 19.14
CA THR A 87 -0.62 -11.38 18.50
C THR A 87 -0.76 -12.84 18.86
N GLU A 88 -0.56 -13.73 17.89
CA GLU A 88 -0.53 -15.19 18.10
C GLU A 88 0.67 -15.81 17.39
N THR A 89 1.13 -16.95 17.89
CA THR A 89 2.13 -17.80 17.21
C THR A 89 1.44 -19.08 16.78
N HIS A 90 1.75 -19.53 15.56
CA HIS A 90 1.22 -20.77 15.00
C HIS A 90 2.35 -21.61 14.43
N ASP A 91 2.35 -22.89 14.75
CA ASP A 91 3.26 -23.89 14.17
C ASP A 91 2.49 -25.20 13.97
N SER A 92 2.22 -25.54 12.73
CA SER A 92 1.57 -26.81 12.38
C SER A 92 2.17 -27.42 11.12
N ARG A 93 1.82 -28.67 10.88
CA ARG A 93 2.18 -29.39 9.66
C ARG A 93 0.93 -30.04 9.07
N PHE A 94 0.81 -29.98 7.75
CA PHE A 94 -0.27 -30.65 7.02
C PHE A 94 0.28 -31.47 5.86
N ALA A 95 -0.40 -32.58 5.58
CA ALA A 95 -0.05 -33.45 4.46
C ALA A 95 -0.53 -32.82 3.15
N LEU A 96 0.32 -32.86 2.12
CA LEU A 96 -0.05 -32.48 0.77
C LEU A 96 -0.32 -33.77 -0.03
N PRO A 97 -1.54 -34.00 -0.54
CA PRO A 97 -1.83 -35.19 -1.35
C PRO A 97 -1.07 -35.15 -2.68
N VAL A 98 -0.81 -33.96 -3.22
CA VAL A 98 -0.05 -33.73 -4.46
C VAL A 98 0.84 -32.51 -4.27
N GLY A 99 2.10 -32.57 -4.71
CA GLY A 99 3.02 -31.44 -4.66
C GLY A 99 4.49 -31.84 -4.72
N LYS A 100 5.38 -30.86 -4.51
CA LYS A 100 6.84 -31.07 -4.49
C LYS A 100 7.37 -31.64 -3.16
N THR A 101 6.52 -31.72 -2.15
CA THR A 101 6.80 -32.26 -0.81
C THR A 101 5.56 -32.99 -0.29
N ARG A 102 5.76 -34.00 0.55
CA ARG A 102 4.68 -34.77 1.19
C ARG A 102 4.01 -34.01 2.35
N GLN A 103 4.74 -33.08 2.98
CA GLN A 103 4.25 -32.27 4.10
C GLN A 103 4.68 -30.82 3.94
N ALA A 104 3.77 -29.90 4.27
CA ALA A 104 4.04 -28.48 4.41
C ALA A 104 3.97 -28.08 5.88
N ARG A 105 4.84 -27.14 6.29
CA ARG A 105 4.83 -26.55 7.63
C ARG A 105 4.22 -25.15 7.54
N ASP A 106 3.24 -24.87 8.38
CA ASP A 106 2.62 -23.55 8.54
C ASP A 106 3.15 -22.94 9.85
N HIS A 107 4.23 -22.15 9.77
CA HIS A 107 4.92 -21.60 10.93
C HIS A 107 5.07 -20.09 10.80
N TYR A 108 4.33 -19.34 11.61
CA TYR A 108 4.28 -17.89 11.56
C TYR A 108 3.97 -17.27 12.93
N ARG A 109 4.21 -15.97 13.02
CA ARG A 109 3.56 -15.11 14.02
C ARG A 109 2.59 -14.17 13.34
N GLN A 110 1.43 -13.96 13.93
CA GLN A 110 0.36 -13.16 13.36
C GLN A 110 0.05 -11.95 14.24
N LEU A 111 -0.19 -10.82 13.60
CA LEU A 111 -0.78 -9.62 14.16
C LEU A 111 -2.20 -9.49 13.60
N ARG A 112 -3.20 -9.50 14.48
CA ARG A 112 -4.60 -9.25 14.15
C ARG A 112 -4.97 -7.86 14.67
N VAL A 113 -5.34 -6.95 13.76
CA VAL A 113 -5.67 -5.56 14.08
C VAL A 113 -7.16 -5.34 13.86
N GLN A 114 -7.89 -4.95 14.90
CA GLN A 114 -9.31 -4.62 14.82
C GLN A 114 -9.49 -3.12 14.63
N LEU A 115 -10.21 -2.75 13.58
CA LEU A 115 -10.53 -1.37 13.22
C LEU A 115 -12.04 -1.18 13.16
N SER A 116 -12.50 0.05 13.40
CA SER A 116 -13.86 0.47 13.07
C SER A 116 -13.88 1.82 12.37
N ASP A 117 -14.93 2.07 11.60
CA ASP A 117 -15.19 3.35 10.96
C ASP A 117 -16.24 4.18 11.74
N PRO A 118 -16.51 5.43 11.35
CA PRO A 118 -17.53 6.25 12.01
C PRO A 118 -18.96 5.68 11.90
N LYS A 119 -19.21 4.78 10.94
CA LYS A 119 -20.46 4.04 10.80
C LYS A 119 -20.49 2.75 11.63
N GLN A 120 -19.53 2.57 12.53
CA GLN A 120 -19.37 1.39 13.40
C GLN A 120 -19.17 0.06 12.65
N ARG A 121 -18.76 0.11 11.39
CA ARG A 121 -18.42 -1.09 10.62
C ARG A 121 -17.04 -1.58 11.03
N ARG A 122 -16.93 -2.86 11.33
CA ARG A 122 -15.67 -3.47 11.76
C ARG A 122 -14.89 -4.01 10.56
N LEU A 123 -13.58 -3.73 10.56
CA LEU A 123 -12.61 -4.30 9.65
C LEU A 123 -11.47 -4.88 10.47
N THR A 124 -11.20 -6.18 10.31
CA THR A 124 -10.01 -6.80 10.88
C THR A 124 -8.97 -7.01 9.79
N VAL A 125 -7.74 -6.58 10.06
CA VAL A 125 -6.57 -6.86 9.21
C VAL A 125 -5.72 -7.91 9.92
N GLU A 126 -5.49 -9.04 9.26
CA GLU A 126 -4.56 -10.07 9.73
C GLU A 126 -3.28 -10.02 8.91
N LEU A 127 -2.15 -9.92 9.61
CA LEU A 127 -0.82 -9.88 9.04
C LEU A 127 -0.01 -11.04 9.63
N ARG A 128 0.40 -11.99 8.80
CA ARG A 128 1.25 -13.11 9.22
C ARG A 128 2.68 -12.90 8.75
N ALA A 129 3.63 -12.98 9.66
CA ALA A 129 5.05 -12.99 9.35
C ALA A 129 5.59 -14.43 9.38
N TYR A 130 5.96 -14.92 8.20
CA TYR A 130 6.70 -16.15 7.98
C TYR A 130 8.19 -15.83 7.84
N ASP A 131 9.06 -16.82 8.03
CA ASP A 131 10.51 -16.68 7.91
C ASP A 131 10.97 -16.15 6.53
N ASP A 132 10.15 -16.37 5.49
CA ASP A 132 10.42 -16.04 4.09
C ASP A 132 9.36 -15.14 3.43
N GLY A 133 8.34 -14.69 4.16
CA GLY A 133 7.26 -13.90 3.56
C GLY A 133 6.27 -13.30 4.55
N VAL A 134 5.34 -12.50 4.02
CA VAL A 134 4.23 -11.92 4.76
C VAL A 134 2.93 -12.26 4.04
N ALA A 135 1.91 -12.67 4.79
CA ALA A 135 0.55 -12.83 4.28
C ALA A 135 -0.38 -11.77 4.90
N LEU A 136 -1.33 -11.31 4.10
CA LEU A 136 -2.32 -10.31 4.49
C LEU A 136 -3.73 -10.84 4.20
N ARG A 137 -4.66 -10.61 5.13
CA ARG A 137 -6.08 -10.93 4.96
C ARG A 137 -6.98 -9.87 5.60
N TYR A 138 -8.05 -9.50 4.90
CA TYR A 138 -9.17 -8.77 5.50
C TYR A 138 -10.21 -9.74 6.06
N VAL A 139 -10.73 -9.43 7.24
CA VAL A 139 -11.85 -10.13 7.85
C VAL A 139 -12.93 -9.10 8.18
N LEU A 140 -14.14 -9.34 7.69
CA LEU A 140 -15.32 -8.49 7.90
C LEU A 140 -16.29 -9.23 8.84
N PRO A 141 -16.18 -9.06 10.17
CA PRO A 141 -16.89 -9.91 11.14
C PRO A 141 -18.40 -9.71 11.16
N ASP A 142 -18.90 -8.52 10.78
CA ASP A 142 -20.34 -8.18 10.78
C ASP A 142 -20.91 -8.00 9.38
N ALA A 143 -20.20 -8.47 8.37
CA ALA A 143 -20.67 -8.39 7.01
C ALA A 143 -21.77 -9.43 6.80
N GLY A 144 -23.00 -8.96 6.56
CA GLY A 144 -23.92 -9.69 5.70
C GLY A 144 -23.38 -9.77 4.28
N GLU A 145 -24.23 -9.67 3.27
CA GLU A 145 -23.75 -9.54 1.90
C GLU A 145 -22.98 -8.21 1.72
N VAL A 146 -21.69 -8.28 1.39
CA VAL A 146 -20.86 -7.10 1.09
C VAL A 146 -20.40 -7.18 -0.36
N ARG A 147 -20.77 -6.17 -1.13
CA ARG A 147 -20.30 -6.00 -2.50
C ARG A 147 -19.01 -5.19 -2.50
N ILE A 148 -17.90 -5.85 -2.83
CA ILE A 148 -16.60 -5.20 -3.02
C ILE A 148 -16.50 -4.74 -4.48
N ARG A 149 -16.41 -3.44 -4.71
CA ARG A 149 -16.18 -2.85 -6.04
C ARG A 149 -14.71 -2.95 -6.43
N ASN A 150 -13.81 -2.64 -5.49
CA ASN A 150 -12.37 -2.70 -5.72
C ASN A 150 -11.61 -2.96 -4.42
N GLU A 151 -10.44 -3.56 -4.54
CA GLU A 151 -9.47 -3.65 -3.45
C GLU A 151 -8.47 -2.50 -3.59
N LEU A 152 -8.22 -1.77 -2.50
CA LEU A 152 -7.33 -0.61 -2.45
C LEU A 152 -5.94 -0.97 -1.89
N THR A 153 -5.68 -2.25 -1.64
CA THR A 153 -4.38 -2.76 -1.18
C THR A 153 -3.29 -2.38 -2.16
N GLY A 154 -2.33 -1.60 -1.68
CA GLY A 154 -1.16 -1.19 -2.46
C GLY A 154 0.08 -2.00 -2.12
N PHE A 155 1.10 -1.85 -2.96
CA PHE A 155 2.44 -2.37 -2.73
C PHE A 155 3.43 -1.24 -3.00
N ALA A 156 3.87 -0.57 -1.94
CA ALA A 156 4.74 0.61 -2.04
C ALA A 156 6.21 0.18 -1.94
N PHE A 157 6.88 0.01 -3.07
CA PHE A 157 8.31 -0.28 -3.05
C PHE A 157 9.13 0.98 -2.73
N PRO A 158 10.19 0.88 -1.89
CA PRO A 158 11.05 2.02 -1.54
C PRO A 158 11.96 2.49 -2.69
N GLY A 159 11.98 1.79 -3.83
CA GLY A 159 12.73 2.17 -5.03
C GLY A 159 12.11 1.57 -6.28
N ASP A 160 12.56 2.06 -7.44
CA ASP A 160 12.10 1.58 -8.74
C ASP A 160 12.88 0.33 -9.16
N TYR A 161 12.46 -0.83 -8.65
CA TYR A 161 13.15 -2.09 -8.87
C TYR A 161 12.91 -2.67 -10.27
N ALA A 162 13.83 -3.53 -10.72
CA ALA A 162 13.59 -4.40 -11.87
C ALA A 162 12.57 -5.50 -11.52
N CYS A 163 11.64 -5.73 -12.42
CA CYS A 163 10.42 -6.51 -12.21
C CYS A 163 10.17 -7.39 -13.42
N TRP A 164 9.62 -8.59 -13.19
CA TRP A 164 9.09 -9.42 -14.28
C TRP A 164 7.58 -9.47 -14.14
N SER A 165 6.89 -8.95 -15.15
CA SER A 165 5.44 -8.78 -15.13
C SER A 165 4.83 -9.44 -16.35
N LEU A 166 3.72 -10.15 -16.12
CA LEU A 166 2.87 -10.65 -17.18
C LEU A 166 1.73 -9.65 -17.40
N ASN A 167 1.75 -8.98 -18.55
CA ASN A 167 0.69 -8.07 -18.98
C ASN A 167 -0.33 -8.82 -19.84
N LEU A 168 -1.51 -9.08 -19.30
CA LEU A 168 -2.59 -9.76 -20.03
C LEU A 168 -3.49 -8.80 -20.83
N GLY A 169 -3.31 -7.48 -20.68
CA GLY A 169 -4.05 -6.42 -21.39
C GLY A 169 -5.54 -6.28 -21.02
N ARG A 170 -6.20 -7.36 -20.58
CA ARG A 170 -7.60 -7.41 -20.14
C ARG A 170 -7.80 -8.45 -19.03
N PHE A 171 -8.95 -8.42 -18.39
CA PHE A 171 -9.28 -9.31 -17.27
C PHE A 171 -9.58 -10.77 -17.70
N GLY A 172 -10.30 -10.97 -18.82
CA GLY A 172 -10.68 -12.32 -19.30
C GLY A 172 -9.67 -12.92 -20.28
N THR A 173 -8.69 -13.65 -19.78
CA THR A 173 -7.62 -14.29 -20.58
C THR A 173 -7.30 -15.72 -20.11
N SER A 174 -6.52 -16.46 -20.90
CA SER A 174 -6.01 -17.80 -20.53
C SER A 174 -4.91 -17.75 -19.46
N HIS A 175 -4.44 -16.56 -19.07
CA HIS A 175 -3.29 -16.35 -18.19
C HIS A 175 -1.97 -16.89 -18.76
N GLU A 176 -1.90 -17.00 -20.09
CA GLU A 176 -0.71 -17.40 -20.83
C GLU A 176 -0.10 -16.17 -21.51
N GLY A 177 1.22 -16.03 -21.39
CA GLY A 177 1.98 -14.99 -22.04
C GLY A 177 3.40 -14.89 -21.51
N GLU A 178 4.20 -14.06 -22.17
CA GLU A 178 5.58 -13.82 -21.80
C GLU A 178 5.69 -12.84 -20.62
N TYR A 179 6.75 -12.98 -19.85
CA TYR A 179 7.09 -12.03 -18.80
C TYR A 179 8.02 -10.96 -19.34
N ASP A 180 7.62 -9.71 -19.20
CA ASP A 180 8.43 -8.56 -19.58
C ASP A 180 9.26 -8.07 -18.40
N ALA A 181 10.53 -7.75 -18.67
CA ALA A 181 11.38 -7.01 -17.74
C ALA A 181 10.95 -5.54 -17.74
N ILE A 182 10.34 -5.09 -16.65
CA ILE A 182 9.87 -3.71 -16.47
C ILE A 182 10.37 -3.12 -15.16
N ALA A 183 10.27 -1.79 -15.02
CA ALA A 183 10.47 -1.11 -13.75
C ALA A 183 9.20 -1.21 -12.88
N ALA A 184 9.34 -1.23 -11.56
CA ALA A 184 8.21 -1.30 -10.62
C ALA A 184 7.22 -0.15 -10.81
N SER A 185 7.72 1.04 -11.15
CA SER A 185 6.94 2.22 -11.48
C SER A 185 6.03 2.02 -12.70
N SER A 186 6.38 1.10 -13.60
CA SER A 186 5.62 0.76 -14.80
C SER A 186 4.52 -0.27 -14.55
N CYS A 187 4.59 -1.09 -13.48
CA CYS A 187 3.49 -2.00 -13.10
C CYS A 187 2.19 -1.25 -12.83
N ALA A 188 2.26 -0.02 -12.28
CA ALA A 188 1.09 0.81 -12.02
C ALA A 188 0.32 1.24 -13.29
N ARG A 189 0.90 1.09 -14.48
CA ARG A 189 0.24 1.41 -15.76
C ARG A 189 -0.48 0.22 -16.39
N THR A 190 -0.32 -0.97 -15.81
CA THR A 190 -0.64 -2.23 -16.48
C THR A 190 -1.38 -3.16 -15.52
N ILE A 191 -2.41 -3.85 -15.99
CA ILE A 191 -3.12 -4.88 -15.21
C ILE A 191 -2.12 -6.02 -14.94
N CYS A 192 -1.50 -6.05 -13.75
CA CYS A 192 -0.58 -7.14 -13.37
C CYS A 192 -1.33 -8.16 -12.51
N SER A 193 -1.69 -9.30 -13.10
CA SER A 193 -2.26 -10.44 -12.37
C SER A 193 -1.21 -11.31 -11.67
N SER A 194 0.06 -11.20 -12.09
CA SER A 194 1.18 -11.94 -11.50
C SER A 194 2.50 -11.20 -11.72
N CYS A 195 2.99 -10.54 -10.68
CA CYS A 195 4.29 -9.88 -10.70
C CYS A 195 5.27 -10.71 -9.86
N ARG A 196 6.28 -11.29 -10.53
CA ARG A 196 7.38 -12.02 -9.89
C ARG A 196 8.61 -11.11 -9.91
N TRP A 197 9.06 -10.66 -8.74
CA TRP A 197 10.07 -9.59 -8.66
C TRP A 197 11.48 -10.18 -8.58
N TYR A 198 12.35 -9.85 -9.52
CA TYR A 198 13.78 -10.18 -9.45
C TYR A 198 14.57 -8.88 -9.39
N ALA A 199 15.13 -8.53 -8.21
CA ALA A 199 16.12 -7.47 -8.16
C ALA A 199 17.44 -7.98 -8.76
N ARG A 200 17.66 -7.71 -10.06
CA ARG A 200 18.99 -7.71 -10.66
C ARG A 200 19.43 -6.24 -10.82
N PRO A 201 20.63 -5.85 -10.36
CA PRO A 201 21.27 -4.69 -10.96
C PRO A 201 21.56 -5.02 -12.43
N MET A 202 21.30 -4.07 -13.34
CA MET A 202 21.71 -4.16 -14.74
C MET A 202 23.21 -4.46 -14.82
N PRO A 203 23.67 -5.41 -15.67
CA PRO A 203 25.07 -5.68 -15.82
C PRO A 203 25.68 -4.66 -16.80
N ALA A 204 26.45 -3.71 -16.28
CA ALA A 204 27.64 -3.27 -16.96
C ALA A 204 28.83 -3.67 -16.07
N ALA A 205 29.67 -4.57 -16.58
CA ALA A 205 30.95 -5.02 -16.01
C ALA A 205 30.95 -6.02 -14.81
N PRO A 206 32.04 -6.80 -14.64
CA PRO A 206 32.00 -8.15 -14.07
C PRO A 206 32.18 -8.20 -12.56
N ARG A 207 31.68 -9.31 -11.99
CA ARG A 207 31.95 -9.86 -10.64
C ARG A 207 31.74 -8.91 -9.46
N TRP A 208 30.56 -8.99 -8.83
CA TRP A 208 30.43 -8.98 -7.37
C TRP A 208 29.24 -9.84 -6.92
N ARG A 209 29.51 -10.85 -6.09
CA ARG A 209 28.49 -11.68 -5.41
C ARG A 209 27.82 -10.87 -4.30
N SER A 210 26.75 -10.17 -4.62
CA SER A 210 25.79 -9.68 -3.62
C SER A 210 24.62 -10.69 -3.51
N PRO A 211 24.15 -11.04 -2.30
CA PRO A 211 23.02 -11.96 -2.16
C PRO A 211 21.77 -11.33 -2.76
N ARG A 212 21.25 -11.96 -3.81
CA ARG A 212 20.04 -11.56 -4.54
C ARG A 212 18.86 -11.56 -3.58
N ARG A 213 18.15 -10.42 -3.49
CA ARG A 213 16.87 -10.33 -2.77
C ARG A 213 15.76 -10.39 -3.82
N THR A 214 14.83 -11.32 -3.63
CA THR A 214 13.70 -11.56 -4.53
C THR A 214 12.44 -11.38 -3.71
N CYS A 215 11.46 -10.66 -4.25
CA CYS A 215 10.12 -10.57 -3.68
C CYS A 215 9.15 -11.25 -4.67
N ALA A 216 8.05 -11.80 -4.20
CA ALA A 216 6.96 -12.25 -5.06
C ALA A 216 5.65 -11.79 -4.42
N ILE A 217 4.73 -11.24 -5.22
CA ILE A 217 3.39 -10.88 -4.74
C ILE A 217 2.42 -11.81 -5.44
N MET A 218 1.67 -12.58 -4.66
CA MET A 218 0.73 -13.57 -5.16
C MET A 218 -0.49 -13.62 -4.23
N PRO A 219 -1.71 -13.62 -4.77
CA PRO A 219 -2.89 -13.97 -3.99
C PRO A 219 -2.87 -15.46 -3.63
N ALA A 220 -3.47 -15.82 -2.50
CA ALA A 220 -3.68 -17.20 -2.08
C ALA A 220 -5.10 -17.39 -1.53
N CYS A 221 -5.62 -18.61 -1.54
CA CYS A 221 -6.96 -18.97 -1.03
C CYS A 221 -8.13 -18.20 -1.70
N ILE A 222 -8.12 -18.11 -3.03
CA ILE A 222 -9.21 -17.49 -3.80
C ILE A 222 -10.39 -18.47 -3.92
N SER A 223 -11.41 -18.34 -3.06
CA SER A 223 -12.70 -19.05 -3.14
C SER A 223 -13.78 -18.32 -2.30
N PRO A 224 -14.99 -17.98 -2.79
CA PRO A 224 -15.39 -17.57 -4.14
C PRO A 224 -15.12 -16.06 -4.39
N ALA A 225 -14.26 -15.44 -3.58
CA ALA A 225 -13.86 -14.05 -3.75
C ALA A 225 -13.21 -13.82 -5.13
N ALA A 226 -13.48 -12.66 -5.74
CA ALA A 226 -12.92 -12.29 -7.04
C ALA A 226 -11.38 -12.40 -7.06
N ARG A 227 -10.82 -12.71 -8.23
CA ARG A 227 -9.36 -12.85 -8.44
C ARG A 227 -8.67 -11.49 -8.33
N MET A 228 -7.55 -11.42 -7.60
CA MET A 228 -6.73 -10.20 -7.52
C MET A 228 -5.96 -9.96 -8.81
N ALA A 229 -6.00 -8.72 -9.30
CA ALA A 229 -5.03 -8.15 -10.22
C ALA A 229 -4.63 -6.77 -9.67
N ALA A 230 -3.33 -6.45 -9.65
CA ALA A 230 -2.87 -5.15 -9.19
C ALA A 230 -3.30 -4.07 -10.20
N TRP A 231 -3.99 -3.04 -9.70
CA TRP A 231 -4.46 -1.90 -10.48
C TRP A 231 -4.04 -0.61 -9.78
N ALA A 232 -3.41 0.32 -10.50
CA ALA A 232 -3.19 1.67 -9.97
C ALA A 232 -3.96 2.68 -10.81
N CYS A 233 -5.03 3.23 -10.22
CA CYS A 233 -5.69 4.41 -10.75
C CYS A 233 -4.96 5.66 -10.21
N ARG A 234 -4.06 6.25 -10.99
CA ARG A 234 -3.54 7.60 -10.68
C ARG A 234 -4.51 8.65 -11.23
N ARG A 235 -5.27 9.30 -10.36
CA ARG A 235 -5.83 10.65 -10.59
C ARG A 235 -5.55 11.53 -9.38
N ASN A 236 -4.44 12.26 -9.43
CA ASN A 236 -4.38 13.68 -9.06
C ASN A 236 -2.92 14.16 -9.12
N TYR A 237 -2.59 14.89 -10.18
CA TYR A 237 -1.63 15.98 -10.09
C TYR A 237 -2.44 17.27 -10.25
N ARG A 238 -2.64 18.00 -9.14
CA ARG A 238 -2.93 19.44 -9.20
C ARG A 238 -1.58 20.14 -9.10
N HIS A 239 -1.06 20.62 -10.22
CA HIS A 239 -0.07 21.70 -10.18
C HIS A 239 -0.81 23.02 -10.11
N ALA A 240 -0.65 23.71 -8.98
CA ALA A 240 -0.98 25.12 -8.85
C ALA A 240 0.11 25.94 -9.56
N TRP A 241 -0.36 26.78 -10.48
CA TRP A 241 0.17 28.08 -10.91
C TRP A 241 1.68 28.32 -10.90
N THR A 242 2.26 28.34 -12.10
CA THR A 242 3.18 29.41 -12.53
C THR A 242 3.00 29.58 -14.05
N THR A 243 2.58 30.76 -14.49
CA THR A 243 2.67 31.22 -15.89
C THR A 243 4.14 31.50 -16.21
N PRO A 244 4.61 31.22 -17.44
CA PRO A 244 4.75 32.33 -18.38
C PRO A 244 4.51 31.99 -19.87
N ARG A 245 3.98 33.00 -20.57
CA ARG A 245 4.16 33.41 -21.99
C ARG A 245 4.19 32.34 -23.09
N TRP A 246 3.14 32.40 -23.91
CA TRP A 246 3.09 31.96 -25.31
C TRP A 246 4.12 32.71 -26.18
N PRO A 247 4.52 32.09 -27.30
CA PRO A 247 4.36 32.76 -28.58
C PRO A 247 3.49 31.98 -29.56
N SER A 248 2.91 32.78 -30.45
CA SER A 248 1.89 32.60 -31.47
C SER A 248 2.24 31.61 -32.59
N ALA A 249 1.22 31.37 -33.44
CA ALA A 249 1.23 30.71 -34.76
C ALA A 249 0.94 29.18 -34.70
N LEU A 250 0.03 28.56 -35.44
CA LEU A 250 -0.80 28.93 -36.59
C LEU A 250 -2.10 28.08 -36.54
N MET A 251 -3.24 28.67 -36.90
CA MET A 251 -4.43 27.94 -37.34
C MET A 251 -4.24 27.42 -38.78
N PRO A 252 -5.04 26.42 -39.20
CA PRO A 252 -6.07 26.80 -40.16
C PRO A 252 -7.48 26.29 -39.80
N ARG A 253 -8.44 27.15 -40.15
CA ARG A 253 -9.89 26.95 -40.19
C ARG A 253 -10.28 26.00 -41.33
N ALA A 254 -11.28 25.17 -41.09
CA ALA A 254 -12.29 24.75 -42.08
C ALA A 254 -13.56 24.39 -41.29
N ALA A 255 -14.54 25.31 -41.15
CA ALA A 255 -15.63 25.58 -42.09
C ALA A 255 -16.66 24.43 -42.15
N ILE A 256 -17.69 24.57 -41.31
CA ILE A 256 -18.97 23.87 -41.39
C ILE A 256 -19.78 24.50 -42.54
N SER A 257 -20.41 23.67 -43.37
CA SER A 257 -21.48 24.08 -44.29
C SER A 257 -22.66 23.11 -44.16
N PRO A 258 -23.92 23.60 -44.03
CA PRO A 258 -25.11 22.76 -43.94
C PRO A 258 -25.80 22.62 -45.31
N ARG A 259 -26.37 21.45 -45.61
CA ARG A 259 -27.52 21.35 -46.54
C ARG A 259 -28.54 20.32 -46.07
N ARG A 260 -29.79 20.74 -46.18
CA ARG A 260 -31.05 20.03 -45.93
C ARG A 260 -31.40 19.12 -47.12
N GLY A 261 -32.22 18.10 -46.83
CA GLY A 261 -33.37 17.72 -47.65
C GLY A 261 -33.17 16.53 -48.59
N GLY A 262 -33.98 15.49 -48.37
CA GLY A 262 -34.10 14.26 -49.17
C GLY A 262 -34.55 13.12 -48.28
#